data_AF-A0A657B6M3-F1
#
_entry.id   AF-A0A657B6M3-F1
#
_cell.length_a   1.000
_cell.length_b   1.000
_cell.length_c   1.000
_cell.angle_alpha   90.00
_cell.angle_beta   90.00
_cell.angle_gamma   90.00
#
_symmetry.space_group_name_H-M   'P 1'
#
loop_
_entity.id
_entity.type
_entity.pdbx_description
1 polymer ?
#
loop_
_entity_poly.entity_id
_entity_poly.type
_entity_poly.pdbx_seq_one_letter_code
_entity_poly.pdbx_strand_id
1 'polypeptide(L)'
;EVYKWVDEQGNIHFGDRPPVKEQATNLSDTLQPLNLSTDLSNPNMIRNAEQSRKDALDRKAQEQHKRVNSASTAAQEYCKQAKKRLYDISGPVVFYDENGKAMNVTERERKRMEQELRAEIDKNCK
;
A
#
# COMPACT_ATOMS: atom_id res chain seq x y z
N GLU A 1 -5.20 -46.46 -6.92
CA GLU A 1 -5.30 -46.59 -8.38
C GLU A 1 -6.36 -45.61 -8.84
N VAL A 2 -6.08 -44.75 -9.82
CA VAL A 2 -7.05 -43.73 -10.27
C VAL A 2 -7.67 -44.19 -11.59
N TYR A 3 -9.00 -44.23 -11.64
CA TYR A 3 -9.76 -44.62 -12.82
C TYR A 3 -10.46 -43.41 -13.43
N LYS A 4 -10.53 -43.36 -14.75
CA LYS A 4 -11.31 -42.38 -15.51
C LYS A 4 -12.40 -43.09 -16.29
N TRP A 5 -13.62 -42.57 -16.24
CA TRP A 5 -14.75 -43.09 -17.02
C TRP A 5 -15.65 -41.94 -17.48
N VAL A 6 -16.58 -42.25 -18.39
CA VAL A 6 -17.57 -41.31 -18.92
C VAL A 6 -18.95 -41.82 -18.57
N ASP A 7 -19.78 -40.98 -17.94
CA ASP A 7 -21.15 -41.33 -17.55
C ASP A 7 -22.14 -41.34 -18.73
N GLU A 8 -23.36 -41.83 -18.51
CA GLU A 8 -24.44 -41.86 -19.51
C GLU A 8 -24.78 -40.47 -20.08
N GLN A 9 -24.45 -39.39 -19.38
CA GLN A 9 -24.67 -38.00 -19.78
C GLN A 9 -23.44 -37.40 -20.52
N GLY A 10 -22.37 -38.17 -20.69
CA GLY A 10 -21.14 -37.75 -21.37
C GLY A 10 -20.14 -37.00 -20.48
N ASN A 11 -20.33 -36.94 -19.17
CA ASN A 11 -19.40 -36.29 -18.25
C ASN A 11 -18.23 -37.21 -17.88
N ILE A 12 -17.05 -36.62 -17.75
CA ILE A 12 -15.84 -37.33 -17.36
C ILE A 12 -15.72 -37.32 -15.84
N HIS A 13 -15.55 -38.50 -15.24
CA HIS A 13 -15.35 -38.68 -13.80
C HIS A 13 -14.00 -39.35 -13.51
N PHE A 14 -13.50 -39.11 -12.29
CA PHE A 14 -12.27 -39.71 -11.76
C PHE A 14 -12.49 -40.25 -10.36
N GLY A 15 -11.97 -41.45 -10.06
CA GLY A 15 -12.08 -42.01 -8.72
C GLY A 15 -11.39 -43.37 -8.55
N ASP A 16 -11.34 -43.83 -7.30
CA ASP A 16 -10.66 -45.09 -6.94
C ASP A 16 -11.54 -46.34 -7.17
N ARG A 17 -12.84 -46.15 -7.39
CA ARG A 17 -13.82 -47.23 -7.63
C ARG A 17 -14.61 -46.95 -8.90
N PRO A 18 -14.33 -47.64 -10.02
CA PRO A 18 -15.11 -47.45 -11.22
C PRO A 18 -16.52 -48.03 -11.06
N PRO A 19 -17.55 -47.42 -11.65
CA PRO A 19 -18.90 -47.97 -11.65
C PRO A 19 -18.98 -49.26 -12.50
N VAL A 20 -19.77 -50.23 -12.05
CA VAL A 20 -19.87 -51.58 -12.65
C VAL A 20 -20.40 -51.56 -14.09
N LYS A 21 -21.10 -50.49 -14.48
CA LYS A 21 -21.81 -50.39 -15.77
C LYS A 21 -21.01 -49.68 -16.87
N GLU A 22 -19.99 -48.91 -16.52
CA GLU A 22 -19.29 -48.05 -17.48
C GLU A 22 -17.86 -48.54 -17.69
N GLN A 23 -17.37 -48.44 -18.91
CA GLN A 23 -15.98 -48.80 -19.21
C GLN A 23 -15.05 -47.77 -18.56
N ALA A 24 -14.25 -48.21 -17.61
CA ALA A 24 -13.28 -47.37 -16.92
C ALA A 24 -11.86 -47.69 -17.36
N THR A 25 -11.08 -46.64 -17.61
CA THR A 25 -9.66 -46.73 -17.94
C THR A 25 -8.83 -46.48 -16.68
N ASN A 26 -7.95 -47.42 -16.33
CA ASN A 26 -6.99 -47.24 -15.24
C ASN A 26 -5.89 -46.25 -15.69
N LEU A 27 -5.74 -45.14 -14.97
CA LEU A 27 -4.75 -44.10 -15.25
C LEU A 27 -3.51 -44.19 -14.35
N SER A 28 -3.43 -45.17 -13.45
CA SER A 28 -2.34 -45.28 -12.48
C SER A 28 -0.95 -45.33 -13.14
N ASP A 29 -0.84 -45.95 -14.33
CA ASP A 29 0.42 -46.05 -15.06
C ASP A 29 0.79 -44.77 -15.83
N THR A 30 -0.17 -43.85 -16.02
CA THR A 30 0.05 -42.56 -16.70
C THR A 30 0.36 -41.42 -15.76
N LEU A 31 0.09 -41.60 -14.46
CA LEU A 31 0.37 -40.61 -13.43
C LEU A 31 1.84 -40.71 -13.02
N GLN A 32 2.67 -39.84 -13.58
CA GLN A 32 4.01 -39.63 -13.03
C GLN A 32 3.87 -38.97 -11.66
N PRO A 33 4.53 -39.50 -10.61
CA PRO A 33 4.56 -38.81 -9.33
C PRO A 33 5.20 -37.44 -9.54
N LEU A 34 4.42 -36.37 -9.37
CA LEU A 34 4.96 -35.04 -9.34
C LEU A 34 5.81 -34.95 -8.07
N ASN A 35 7.13 -34.96 -8.21
CA ASN A 35 8.05 -34.63 -7.13
C ASN A 35 7.89 -33.14 -6.78
N LEU A 36 6.80 -32.79 -6.11
CA LEU A 36 6.72 -31.55 -5.35
C LEU A 36 7.66 -31.72 -4.17
N SER A 37 8.93 -31.37 -4.37
CA SER A 37 9.91 -31.22 -3.29
C SER A 37 9.47 -30.05 -2.41
N THR A 38 8.44 -30.25 -1.61
CA THR A 38 8.19 -29.39 -0.46
C THR A 38 9.15 -29.93 0.60
N ASP A 39 10.43 -29.62 0.44
CA ASP A 39 11.46 -30.00 1.42
C ASP A 39 11.26 -29.15 2.68
N LEU A 40 10.25 -29.54 3.45
CA LEU A 40 9.98 -29.07 4.81
C LEU A 40 10.93 -29.74 5.82
N SER A 41 11.84 -30.59 5.35
CA SER A 41 12.78 -31.37 6.18
C SER A 41 14.00 -30.57 6.57
N ASN A 42 14.31 -29.47 5.86
CA ASN A 42 15.46 -28.62 6.16
C ASN A 42 15.10 -27.52 7.18
N PRO A 43 15.53 -27.64 8.45
CA PRO A 43 15.18 -26.67 9.50
C PRO A 43 15.70 -25.26 9.18
N ASN A 44 16.77 -25.14 8.38
CA ASN A 44 17.32 -23.86 7.97
C ASN A 44 16.41 -23.13 6.98
N MET A 45 15.70 -23.85 6.10
CA MET A 45 14.75 -23.25 5.16
C MET A 45 13.57 -22.62 5.91
N ILE A 46 13.02 -23.33 6.90
CA ILE A 46 11.94 -22.83 7.75
C ILE A 46 12.42 -21.61 8.56
N ARG A 47 13.61 -21.70 9.17
CA ARG A 47 14.20 -20.59 9.93
C ARG A 47 14.44 -19.35 9.07
N ASN A 48 14.94 -19.52 7.85
CA ASN A 48 15.18 -18.42 6.91
C ASN A 48 13.87 -17.77 6.44
N ALA A 49 12.82 -18.56 6.22
CA ALA A 49 11.50 -18.06 5.87
C ALA A 49 10.88 -17.25 7.01
N GLU A 50 10.96 -17.74 8.25
CA GLU A 50 10.51 -17.02 9.44
C GLU A 50 11.30 -15.73 9.70
N GLN A 51 12.63 -15.78 9.53
CA GLN A 51 13.49 -14.60 9.64
C GLN A 51 13.14 -13.56 8.56
N SER A 52 12.97 -14.00 7.31
CA SER A 52 12.58 -13.11 6.21
C SER A 52 11.21 -12.46 6.44
N ARG A 53 10.26 -13.22 7.01
CA ARG A 53 8.94 -12.70 7.40
C ARG A 53 9.07 -11.65 8.50
N LYS A 54 9.89 -11.91 9.52
CA LYS A 54 10.13 -10.97 10.62
C LYS A 54 10.79 -9.69 10.11
N ASP A 55 11.84 -9.81 9.29
CA ASP A 55 12.52 -8.66 8.70
C ASP A 55 11.58 -7.83 7.81
N ALA A 56 10.67 -8.48 7.07
CA ALA A 56 9.66 -7.77 6.26
C ALA A 56 8.65 -7.01 7.14
N LEU A 57 8.22 -7.59 8.26
CA LEU A 57 7.34 -6.92 9.22
C LEU A 57 8.04 -5.73 9.88
N ASP A 58 9.30 -5.90 10.29
CA ASP A 58 10.10 -4.84 10.91
C ASP A 58 10.34 -3.67 9.92
N ARG A 59 10.65 -3.97 8.65
CA ARG A 59 10.76 -2.95 7.59
C ARG A 59 9.46 -2.20 7.40
N LYS A 60 8.32 -2.90 7.33
CA LYS A 60 7.00 -2.28 7.17
C LYS A 60 6.68 -1.36 8.35
N ALA A 61 6.97 -1.79 9.58
CA ALA A 61 6.80 -0.99 10.79
C ALA A 61 7.69 0.27 10.75
N GLN A 62 8.97 0.13 10.40
CA GLN A 62 9.89 1.26 10.28
C GLN A 62 9.46 2.26 9.20
N GLU A 63 9.01 1.78 8.03
CA GLU A 63 8.49 2.63 6.97
C GLU A 63 7.25 3.38 7.40
N GLN A 64 6.33 2.71 8.11
CA GLN A 64 5.13 3.36 8.63
C GLN A 64 5.47 4.43 9.68
N HIS A 65 6.38 4.13 10.61
CA HIS A 65 6.87 5.11 11.59
C HIS A 65 7.54 6.32 10.91
N LYS A 66 8.39 6.09 9.91
CA LYS A 66 9.03 7.18 9.15
C LYS A 66 8.00 8.06 8.45
N ARG A 67 6.98 7.47 7.81
CA ARG A 67 5.89 8.20 7.14
C ARG A 67 5.08 9.06 8.10
N VAL A 68 4.73 8.51 9.27
CA VAL A 68 3.97 9.25 10.29
C VAL A 68 4.81 10.41 10.85
N ASN A 69 6.09 10.16 11.17
CA ASN A 69 6.98 11.20 11.67
C ASN A 69 7.25 12.29 10.62
N SER A 70 7.47 11.93 9.35
CA SER A 70 7.70 12.91 8.28
C SER A 70 6.45 13.74 7.97
N ALA A 71 5.27 13.14 8.04
CA ALA A 71 4.01 13.87 7.88
C ALA A 71 3.81 14.85 9.05
N SER A 72 4.14 14.43 10.27
CA SER A 72 4.09 15.29 11.45
C SER A 72 5.06 16.48 11.35
N THR A 73 6.31 16.26 10.92
CA THR A 73 7.28 17.35 10.80
C THR A 73 6.94 18.31 9.66
N ALA A 74 6.48 17.79 8.51
CA ALA A 74 6.04 18.63 7.40
C ALA A 74 4.83 19.51 7.78
N ALA A 75 3.84 18.94 8.48
CA ALA A 75 2.69 19.69 8.98
C ALA A 75 3.10 20.78 9.97
N GLN A 76 4.00 20.46 10.91
CA GLN A 76 4.53 21.44 11.87
C GLN A 76 5.25 22.59 11.17
N GLU A 77 6.13 22.30 10.21
CA GLU A 77 6.85 23.34 9.47
C GLU A 77 5.93 24.19 8.60
N TYR A 78 4.95 23.57 7.94
CA TYR A 78 3.90 24.31 7.23
C TYR A 78 3.19 25.29 8.18
N CYS A 79 2.76 24.82 9.35
CA CYS A 79 2.05 25.67 10.31
C CYS A 79 2.90 26.81 10.86
N LYS A 80 4.19 26.57 11.08
CA LYS A 80 5.15 27.59 11.48
C LYS A 80 5.32 28.65 10.38
N GLN A 81 5.48 28.23 9.13
CA GLN A 81 5.61 29.14 7.99
C GLN A 81 4.33 29.94 7.74
N ALA A 82 3.16 29.31 7.84
CA ALA A 82 1.87 29.96 7.70
C ALA A 82 1.67 31.04 8.78
N LYS A 83 1.95 30.74 10.05
CA LYS A 83 1.89 31.72 11.15
C LYS A 83 2.85 32.89 10.94
N LYS A 84 4.08 32.62 10.47
CA LYS A 84 5.04 33.68 10.12
C LYS A 84 4.51 34.56 8.98
N ARG A 85 4.02 33.95 7.90
CA ARG A 85 3.45 34.69 6.77
C ARG A 85 2.27 35.54 7.20
N LEU A 86 1.41 35.02 8.09
CA LEU A 86 0.30 35.78 8.64
C LEU A 86 0.77 37.03 9.39
N TYR A 87 1.81 36.90 10.21
CA TYR A 87 2.43 38.03 10.88
C TYR A 87 2.96 39.06 9.87
N ASP A 88 3.71 38.60 8.85
CA ASP A 88 4.31 39.46 7.83
C ASP A 88 3.26 40.26 7.03
N ILE A 89 2.13 39.63 6.69
CA ILE A 89 1.08 40.29 5.91
C ILE A 89 0.05 41.04 6.75
N SER A 90 0.08 40.97 8.07
CA SER A 90 -0.91 41.63 8.95
C SER A 90 -0.80 43.16 8.94
N GLY A 91 0.39 43.69 8.68
CA GLY A 91 0.68 45.11 8.54
C GLY A 91 0.89 45.56 7.09
N PRO A 92 1.33 46.82 6.87
CA PRO A 92 1.73 47.30 5.55
C PRO A 92 2.92 46.49 5.00
N VAL A 93 2.75 45.92 3.82
CA VAL A 93 3.75 45.03 3.19
C VAL A 93 3.75 45.20 1.68
N VAL A 94 4.92 45.03 1.07
CA VAL A 94 5.09 44.98 -0.40
C VAL A 94 5.23 43.51 -0.82
N PHE A 95 4.45 43.12 -1.82
CA PHE A 95 4.52 41.78 -2.40
C PHE A 95 5.48 41.77 -3.58
N TYR A 96 6.24 40.69 -3.73
CA TYR A 96 7.15 40.47 -4.85
C TYR A 96 6.78 39.18 -5.58
N ASP A 97 6.95 39.17 -6.89
CA ASP A 97 6.83 37.97 -7.70
C ASP A 97 8.11 37.10 -7.64
N GLU A 98 8.12 35.98 -8.37
CA GLU A 98 9.25 35.06 -8.43
C GLU A 98 10.53 35.68 -9.03
N ASN A 99 10.39 36.77 -9.80
CA ASN A 99 11.50 37.52 -10.38
C ASN A 99 11.96 38.69 -9.49
N GLY A 100 11.36 38.86 -8.32
CA GLY A 100 11.67 39.96 -7.39
C GLY A 100 11.07 41.31 -7.80
N LYS A 101 10.11 41.34 -8.72
CA LYS A 101 9.40 42.57 -9.10
C LYS A 101 8.23 42.81 -8.14
N ALA A 102 8.07 44.05 -7.71
CA ALA A 102 6.96 44.45 -6.85
C ALA A 102 5.62 44.23 -7.55
N MET A 103 4.72 43.51 -6.89
CA MET A 103 3.36 43.29 -7.32
C MET A 103 2.46 44.42 -6.82
N ASN A 104 1.49 44.81 -7.65
CA ASN A 104 0.47 45.76 -7.25
C ASN A 104 -0.66 45.01 -6.55
N VAL A 105 -0.60 44.96 -5.21
CA VAL A 105 -1.61 44.33 -4.36
C VAL A 105 -2.31 45.43 -3.58
N THR A 106 -3.63 45.50 -3.68
CA THR A 106 -4.43 46.47 -2.94
C THR A 106 -4.57 46.06 -1.46
N GLU A 107 -4.82 47.03 -0.57
CA GLU A 107 -5.10 46.74 0.84
C GLU A 107 -6.31 45.81 1.04
N ARG A 108 -7.29 45.86 0.13
CA ARG A 108 -8.44 44.95 0.16
C ARG A 108 -8.02 43.52 -0.13
N GLU A 109 -7.16 43.31 -1.12
CA GLU A 109 -6.62 41.99 -1.45
C GLU A 109 -5.70 41.47 -0.35
N ARG A 110 -4.84 42.33 0.23
CA ARG A 110 -4.01 41.97 1.39
C ARG A 110 -4.85 41.46 2.55
N LYS A 111 -5.91 42.19 2.93
CA LYS A 111 -6.83 41.78 4.01
C LYS A 111 -7.56 40.48 3.69
N ARG A 112 -7.93 40.26 2.43
CA ARG A 112 -8.55 39.00 2.00
C ARG A 112 -7.58 37.83 2.16
N MET A 113 -6.33 37.97 1.68
CA MET A 113 -5.28 36.95 1.87
C MET A 113 -5.02 36.67 3.36
N GLU A 114 -5.02 37.71 4.19
CA GLU A 114 -4.89 37.59 5.64
C GLU A 114 -6.02 36.74 6.25
N GLN A 115 -7.27 36.98 5.86
CA GLN A 115 -8.43 36.23 6.33
C GLN A 115 -8.41 34.76 5.86
N GLU A 116 -8.09 34.53 4.58
CA GLU A 116 -7.99 33.19 4.00
C GLU A 116 -6.89 32.38 4.71
N LEU A 117 -5.72 32.98 4.92
CA LEU A 117 -4.61 32.33 5.63
C LEU A 117 -4.95 32.05 7.09
N ARG A 118 -5.65 32.95 7.79
CA ARG A 118 -6.14 32.70 9.16
C ARG A 118 -7.06 31.48 9.22
N ALA A 119 -8.01 31.39 8.29
CA ALA A 119 -8.94 30.25 8.23
C ALA A 119 -8.21 28.94 7.92
N GLU A 120 -7.20 28.98 7.04
CA GLU A 120 -6.37 27.82 6.71
C GLU A 120 -5.57 27.33 7.92
N ILE A 121 -4.94 28.25 8.67
CA ILE A 121 -4.22 27.93 9.90
C ILE A 121 -5.17 27.32 10.95
N ASP A 122 -6.34 27.91 11.16
CA ASP A 122 -7.32 27.40 12.14
C ASP A 122 -7.80 25.97 11.80
N LYS A 123 -7.95 25.68 10.49
CA LYS A 123 -8.35 24.36 10.00
C LYS A 123 -7.24 23.32 10.12
N ASN A 124 -5.99 23.68 9.77
CA ASN A 124 -4.91 22.73 9.52
C ASN A 124 -3.87 22.65 10.65
N CYS A 125 -3.80 23.65 11.54
CA CYS A 125 -2.70 23.82 12.50
C CYS A 125 -3.11 23.76 13.98
N LYS A 126 -4.07 22.87 14.28
CA LYS A 126 -4.56 22.61 15.64
C LYS A 126 -3.52 21.94 16.52
#